data_AF-A0A3S0P464-F1
#
_entry.id   AF-A0A3S0P464-F1
#
_cell.length_a   1.000
_cell.length_b   1.000
_cell.length_c   1.000
_cell.angle_alpha   90.00
_cell.angle_beta   90.00
_cell.angle_gamma   90.00
#
_symmetry.space_group_name_H-M   'P 1'
#
loop_
_entity.id
_entity.type
_entity.pdbx_description
1 polymer ?
#
loop_
_entity_poly.entity_id
_entity_poly.type
_entity_poly.pdbx_seq_one_letter_code
_entity_poly.pdbx_strand_id
1 'polypeptide(L)' 'MVVEYSMDLEIESKFHQLQTMMIDVGMVKGLAHPETVKYSQELDMLINHIQKISPIINNVTNR' A
#
# COMPACT_ATOMS: atom_id res chain seq x y z
N MET A 1 21.39 -13.71 -8.77
CA MET A 1 21.00 -13.12 -7.46
C MET A 1 20.83 -11.61 -7.62
N VAL A 2 19.92 -11.17 -8.52
CA VAL A 2 19.70 -9.74 -8.84
C VAL A 2 18.20 -9.41 -9.00
N VAL A 3 17.33 -10.44 -9.07
CA VAL A 3 15.93 -10.29 -9.44
C VAL A 3 15.02 -9.99 -8.24
N GLU A 4 15.40 -10.45 -7.04
CA GLU A 4 14.61 -10.25 -5.82
C GLU A 4 14.62 -8.79 -5.34
N TYR A 5 15.74 -8.07 -5.47
CA TYR A 5 15.87 -6.69 -4.98
C TYR A 5 15.08 -5.66 -5.80
N SER A 6 14.87 -5.92 -7.09
CA SER A 6 14.12 -5.03 -7.99
C SER A 6 12.61 -5.05 -7.75
N MET A 7 12.07 -6.20 -7.31
CA MET A 7 10.63 -6.36 -7.05
C MET A 7 10.21 -5.57 -5.80
N ASP A 8 11.06 -5.52 -4.79
CA ASP A 8 10.81 -4.77 -3.55
C ASP A 8 10.75 -3.26 -3.81
N LEU A 9 11.64 -2.72 -4.67
CA LEU A 9 11.69 -1.29 -5.01
C LEU A 9 10.46 -0.82 -5.81
N GLU A 10 9.96 -1.63 -6.75
CA GLU A 10 8.76 -1.29 -7.53
C GLU A 10 7.51 -1.26 -6.64
N ILE A 11 7.39 -2.22 -5.73
CA ILE A 11 6.28 -2.31 -4.80
C ILE A 11 6.31 -1.15 -3.79
N GLU A 12 7.49 -0.83 -3.25
CA GLU A 12 7.68 0.30 -2.33
C GLU A 12 7.36 1.64 -3.01
N SER A 13 7.85 1.85 -4.25
CA SER A 13 7.52 3.05 -5.03
C SER A 13 6.01 3.17 -5.25
N LYS A 14 5.34 2.07 -5.61
CA LYS A 14 3.89 2.07 -5.82
C LYS A 14 3.13 2.35 -4.53
N PHE A 15 3.60 1.84 -3.39
CA PHE A 15 3.03 2.12 -2.08
C PHE A 15 3.10 3.61 -1.75
N HIS A 16 4.27 4.23 -1.89
CA HIS A 16 4.44 5.65 -1.60
C HIS A 16 3.63 6.55 -2.53
N GLN A 17 3.51 6.19 -3.82
CA GLN A 17 2.68 6.94 -4.77
C GLN A 17 1.20 6.89 -4.35
N LEU A 18 0.67 5.71 -4.07
CA LEU A 18 -0.73 5.55 -3.65
C LEU A 18 -1.01 6.24 -2.31
N GLN A 19 -0.08 6.14 -1.35
CA GLN A 19 -0.20 6.82 -0.06
C GLN A 19 -0.25 8.34 -0.23
N THR A 20 0.64 8.89 -1.07
CA THR A 20 0.67 10.33 -1.36
C THR A 20 -0.65 10.78 -1.98
N MET A 21 -1.13 10.07 -3.00
CA MET A 21 -2.41 10.37 -3.66
C MET A 21 -3.60 10.31 -2.70
N MET A 22 -3.63 9.32 -1.80
CA MET A 22 -4.68 9.20 -0.78
C MET A 22 -4.67 10.39 0.18
N ILE A 23 -3.49 10.82 0.63
CA ILE A 23 -3.35 11.98 1.53
C ILE A 23 -3.77 13.25 0.82
N ASP A 24 -3.25 13.51 -0.37
CA ASP A 24 -3.54 14.75 -1.12
C ASP A 24 -5.03 14.87 -1.42
N VAL A 25 -5.65 13.79 -1.93
CA VAL A 25 -7.08 13.80 -2.23
C VAL A 25 -7.92 13.80 -0.97
N GLY A 26 -7.48 13.13 0.11
CA GLY A 26 -8.13 13.19 1.41
C GLY A 26 -8.11 14.59 2.04
N MET A 27 -7.04 15.34 1.85
CA MET A 27 -6.90 16.73 2.31
C MET A 27 -7.74 17.70 1.48
N VAL A 28 -7.87 17.48 0.17
CA VAL A 28 -8.60 18.37 -0.74
C VAL A 28 -10.09 18.07 -0.80
N LYS A 29 -10.47 16.79 -0.90
CA LYS A 29 -11.84 16.33 -1.16
C LYS A 29 -12.50 15.64 0.03
N GLY A 30 -11.73 15.32 1.06
CA GLY A 30 -12.19 14.60 2.25
C GLY A 30 -11.98 13.08 2.16
N LEU A 31 -11.94 12.43 3.32
CA LEU A 31 -11.67 11.00 3.44
C LEU A 31 -12.80 10.11 2.89
N ALA A 32 -14.04 10.60 2.92
CA ALA A 32 -15.20 9.89 2.39
C ALA A 32 -15.38 10.08 0.87
N HIS A 33 -14.54 10.88 0.22
CA HIS A 33 -14.62 11.09 -1.21
C HIS A 33 -14.33 9.76 -1.95
N PRO A 34 -15.10 9.39 -3.00
CA PRO A 34 -14.92 8.12 -3.70
C PRO A 34 -13.50 7.87 -4.20
N GLU A 35 -12.78 8.92 -4.62
CA GLU A 35 -11.37 8.81 -5.01
C GLU A 35 -10.44 8.49 -3.83
N THR A 36 -10.64 9.12 -2.66
CA THR A 36 -9.84 8.81 -1.46
C THR A 36 -10.05 7.37 -1.03
N VAL A 37 -11.31 6.91 -1.05
CA VAL A 37 -11.67 5.51 -0.75
C VAL A 37 -11.09 4.54 -1.78
N LYS A 38 -11.05 4.93 -3.06
CA LYS A 38 -10.40 4.12 -4.09
C LYS A 38 -8.90 3.96 -3.81
N TYR A 39 -8.19 5.04 -3.48
CA TYR A 39 -6.77 4.95 -3.15
C TYR A 39 -6.52 4.14 -1.88
N SER A 40 -7.38 4.24 -0.86
CA SER A 40 -7.24 3.40 0.34
C SER A 40 -7.42 1.92 0.03
N GLN A 41 -8.39 1.55 -0.82
CA GLN A 41 -8.60 0.17 -1.26
C GLN A 41 -7.42 -0.36 -2.07
N GLU A 42 -6.85 0.46 -2.96
CA GLU A 42 -5.66 0.07 -3.73
C GLU A 42 -4.43 -0.11 -2.83
N LEU A 43 -4.27 0.73 -1.81
CA LEU A 43 -3.23 0.60 -0.79
C LEU A 43 -3.38 -0.70 0.01
N ASP A 44 -4.60 -1.01 0.47
CA ASP A 44 -4.91 -2.23 1.20
C ASP A 44 -4.62 -3.48 0.37
N MET A 45 -4.98 -3.49 -0.92
CA MET A 45 -4.66 -4.60 -1.82
C MET A 45 -3.14 -4.81 -1.95
N LEU A 46 -2.38 -3.72 -2.05
CA LEU A 46 -0.92 -3.77 -2.16
C LEU A 46 -0.28 -4.28 -0.86
N ILE A 47 -0.73 -3.81 0.30
CA ILE A 47 -0.27 -4.30 1.62
C ILE A 47 -0.57 -5.78 1.77
N ASN A 48 -1.79 -6.22 1.43
CA ASN A 48 -2.16 -7.63 1.48
C ASN A 48 -1.32 -8.49 0.52
N HIS A 49 -0.92 -7.94 -0.63
CA HIS A 49 -0.03 -8.64 -1.57
C HIS A 49 1.38 -8.80 -0.99
N ILE A 50 1.94 -7.74 -0.41
CA ILE A 50 3.24 -7.77 0.27
C ILE A 50 3.24 -8.78 1.42
N GLN A 51 2.21 -8.77 2.26
CA GLN A 51 2.08 -9.70 3.40
C GLN A 51 2.02 -11.17 2.97
N LYS A 52 1.44 -11.46 1.80
CA LYS A 52 1.42 -12.82 1.24
C LYS A 52 2.76 -13.25 0.68
N ILE A 53 3.55 -12.32 0.14
CA ILE A 53 4.87 -12.59 -0.44
C ILE A 53 5.94 -12.70 0.65
N SER A 54 5.86 -11.86 1.69
CA SER A 54 6.78 -11.85 2.83
C SER A 54 6.02 -12.19 4.12
N PRO A 55 5.88 -13.49 4.46
CA PRO A 55 5.17 -13.92 5.67
C PRO A 55 5.89 -13.52 6.98
N ILE A 56 7.03 -12.82 6.90
CA ILE A 56 7.85 -12.42 8.05
C ILE A 56 7.17 -11.36 8.94
N ILE A 57 6.09 -10.72 8.48
CA ILE A 57 5.31 -9.73 9.27
C ILE A 57 4.03 -10.34 9.89
N ASN A 58 3.96 -11.66 10.12
CA ASN A 58 2.81 -12.30 10.80
C ASN A 58 3.08 -12.59 12.29
N ASN A 59 3.54 -11.59 13.06
CA ASN A 59 3.61 -11.70 14.53
C ASN A 59 2.96 -10.52 15.28
N VAL A 60 2.14 -9.67 14.65
CA VAL A 60 1.45 -8.55 15.35
C VAL A 60 -0.07 -8.53 15.17
N THR A 61 -0.68 -9.50 14.49
CA THR A 61 -2.15 -9.58 14.42
C THR A 61 -2.65 -10.96 14.80
N ASN A 62 -2.28 -11.38 16.00
CA ASN A 62 -2.95 -12.46 16.70
C ASN A 62 -3.18 -12.03 18.16
N ARG A 63 -4.16 -11.14 18.35
CA ARG A 63 -5.01 -10.99 19.54
C ARG A 63 -5.98 -9.83 19.38
#